data_AF-A0A511MZK8-F1
#
_entry.id   AF-A0A511MZK8-F1
#
_cell.length_a   1.000
_cell.length_b   1.000
_cell.length_c   1.000
_cell.angle_alpha   90.00
_cell.angle_beta   90.00
_cell.angle_gamma   90.00
#
_symmetry.space_group_name_H-M   'P 1'
#
loop_
_entity.id
_entity.type
_entity.pdbx_description
1 polymer ?
#
loop_
_entity_poly.entity_id
_entity_poly.type
_entity_poly.pdbx_seq_one_letter_code
_entity_poly.pdbx_strand_id
1 'polypeptide(L)'
;MQNPKGDLIDYCRAQKLRNPKFETRGTGPEHEPLFITDVIINDEVRATGQGSSKRESERTASLLALESLTAQFGPIKTKDPQRKTTDRPLRLGYAGGTMEGPYPIYADVLSQALVVANSRVDSSRRGPESIDMVRRLTLDLYKGLLEELGAVAEVPQVEVKEA
;
A
#
# COMPACT_ATOMS: atom_id res chain seq x y z
N MET A 1 -5.08 -9.01 -21.01
CA MET A 1 -3.85 -8.53 -21.70
C MET A 1 -2.70 -8.63 -20.70
N GLN A 2 -1.69 -9.44 -20.97
CA GLN A 2 -0.46 -9.46 -20.16
C GLN A 2 0.32 -8.17 -20.41
N ASN A 3 0.72 -7.46 -19.35
CA ASN A 3 1.47 -6.21 -19.44
C ASN A 3 2.84 -6.40 -18.76
N PRO A 4 3.80 -7.06 -19.41
CA PRO A 4 5.05 -7.47 -18.78
C PRO A 4 5.91 -6.30 -18.32
N LYS A 5 5.74 -5.12 -18.93
CA LYS A 5 6.36 -3.87 -18.48
C LYS A 5 5.83 -3.44 -17.11
N GLY A 6 4.51 -3.52 -16.93
CA GLY A 6 3.86 -3.26 -15.65
C GLY A 6 4.27 -4.29 -14.59
N ASP A 7 4.23 -5.57 -14.96
CA ASP A 7 4.60 -6.68 -14.08
C ASP A 7 6.06 -6.53 -13.58
N LEU A 8 6.98 -6.09 -14.45
CA LEU A 8 8.37 -5.83 -14.08
C LEU A 8 8.52 -4.63 -13.11
N ILE A 9 7.75 -3.56 -13.30
CA ILE A 9 7.76 -2.39 -12.40
C ILE A 9 7.25 -2.81 -11.02
N ASP A 10 6.14 -3.54 -10.97
CA ASP A 10 5.57 -4.06 -9.72
C ASP A 10 6.54 -5.02 -9.04
N TYR A 11 7.25 -5.84 -9.82
CA TYR A 11 8.29 -6.74 -9.32
C TYR A 11 9.41 -5.97 -8.63
N CYS A 12 9.97 -4.96 -9.31
CA CYS A 12 11.04 -4.13 -8.76
C CYS A 12 10.60 -3.44 -7.46
N ARG A 13 9.37 -2.92 -7.44
CA ARG A 13 8.80 -2.27 -6.25
C ARG A 13 8.64 -3.25 -5.08
N ALA A 14 8.17 -4.46 -5.33
CA ALA A 14 8.00 -5.49 -4.31
C ALA A 14 9.35 -5.93 -3.71
N GLN A 15 10.39 -6.05 -4.54
CA GLN A 15 11.74 -6.41 -4.13
C GLN A 15 12.57 -5.22 -3.60
N LYS A 16 11.96 -4.03 -3.46
CA LYS A 16 12.64 -2.78 -3.04
C LYS A 16 13.85 -2.40 -3.92
N LEU A 17 13.82 -2.79 -5.19
CA LEU A 17 14.80 -2.38 -6.20
C LEU A 17 14.45 -0.99 -6.74
N ARG A 18 15.42 -0.29 -7.35
CA ARG A 18 15.12 0.95 -8.09
C ARG A 18 14.17 0.66 -9.25
N ASN A 19 13.38 1.67 -9.63
CA ASN A 19 12.50 1.55 -10.78
C ASN A 19 13.29 1.24 -12.06
N PRO A 20 12.81 0.29 -12.89
CA PRO A 20 13.47 -0.06 -14.14
C PRO A 20 13.41 1.12 -15.13
N LYS A 21 14.54 1.39 -15.78
CA LYS A 21 14.62 2.30 -16.93
C LYS A 21 14.65 1.48 -18.21
N PHE A 22 13.94 1.96 -19.23
CA PHE A 22 13.86 1.32 -20.54
C PHE A 22 14.49 2.24 -21.58
N GLU A 23 15.57 1.80 -22.19
CA GLU A 23 16.19 2.51 -23.31
C GLU A 23 15.94 1.71 -24.58
N THR A 24 15.35 2.33 -25.60
CA THR A 24 15.05 1.65 -26.87
C THR A 24 15.74 2.33 -28.03
N ARG A 25 16.36 1.52 -28.88
CA ARG A 25 17.08 1.95 -30.09
C ARG A 25 16.46 1.24 -31.29
N GLY A 26 16.12 2.01 -32.32
CA GLY A 26 15.63 1.48 -33.60
C GLY A 26 16.79 1.37 -34.58
N THR A 27 16.91 0.22 -35.23
CA THR A 27 17.93 -0.09 -36.24
C THR A 27 17.27 -0.85 -37.39
N GLY A 28 17.96 -1.01 -38.51
CA GLY A 28 17.47 -1.80 -39.65
C GLY A 28 16.85 -0.98 -40.78
N PRO A 29 16.58 -1.63 -41.93
CA PRO A 29 15.97 -0.99 -43.11
C PRO A 29 14.52 -0.58 -42.87
N GLU A 30 14.01 0.36 -43.66
CA GLU A 30 12.62 0.82 -43.56
C GLU A 30 11.58 -0.31 -43.73
N HIS A 31 11.93 -1.35 -44.49
CA HIS A 31 11.07 -2.52 -44.72
C HIS A 31 11.25 -3.64 -43.67
N GLU A 32 12.26 -3.56 -42.81
CA GLU A 32 12.53 -4.55 -41.76
C GLU A 32 13.10 -3.88 -40.49
N PRO A 33 12.29 -3.07 -39.79
CA PRO A 33 12.76 -2.34 -38.63
C PRO A 33 13.00 -3.30 -37.45
N LEU A 34 14.15 -3.16 -36.81
CA LEU A 34 14.56 -3.88 -35.61
C LEU A 34 14.69 -2.91 -34.44
N PHE A 35 13.85 -3.10 -33.43
CA PHE A 35 13.93 -2.36 -32.18
C PHE A 35 14.64 -3.20 -31.13
N ILE A 36 15.57 -2.60 -30.41
CA ILE A 36 16.33 -3.20 -29.32
C ILE A 36 16.07 -2.38 -28.07
N THR A 37 15.58 -3.02 -27.00
CA THR A 37 15.28 -2.39 -25.72
C THR A 37 16.17 -2.98 -24.62
N ASP A 38 16.88 -2.10 -23.92
CA ASP A 38 17.64 -2.43 -22.71
C ASP A 38 16.83 -2.07 -21.46
N VAL A 39 16.79 -3.00 -20.50
CA VAL A 39 16.20 -2.82 -19.18
C VAL A 39 17.30 -2.61 -18.16
N ILE A 40 17.36 -1.42 -17.57
CA ILE A 40 18.39 -1.02 -16.61
C ILE A 40 17.78 -0.96 -15.21
N ILE A 41 18.32 -1.71 -14.26
CA ILE A 41 17.89 -1.75 -12.85
C ILE A 41 19.12 -1.68 -11.96
N ASN A 42 19.10 -0.74 -11.01
CA ASN A 42 20.26 -0.41 -10.17
C ASN A 42 21.51 -0.03 -11.00
N ASP A 43 21.30 0.76 -12.06
CA ASP A 43 22.35 1.24 -12.97
C ASP A 43 23.11 0.13 -13.73
N GLU A 44 22.56 -1.09 -13.76
CA GLU A 44 23.09 -2.24 -14.49
C GLU A 44 22.05 -2.74 -15.51
N VAL A 45 22.50 -3.10 -16.72
CA VAL A 45 21.64 -3.70 -17.74
C VAL A 45 21.29 -5.12 -17.31
N ARG A 46 20.00 -5.36 -17.02
CA ARG A 46 19.49 -6.66 -16.58
C ARG A 46 19.07 -7.58 -17.71
N ALA A 47 18.53 -7.00 -18.78
CA ALA A 47 18.15 -7.75 -19.97
C ALA A 47 18.06 -6.82 -21.17
N THR A 48 18.23 -7.42 -22.35
CA THR A 48 18.04 -6.77 -23.64
C THR A 48 17.05 -7.60 -24.45
N GLY A 49 16.01 -6.96 -24.98
CA GLY A 49 15.02 -7.60 -25.82
C GLY A 49 14.96 -6.96 -27.20
N GLN A 50 14.54 -7.74 -28.19
CA GLN A 50 14.43 -7.29 -29.58
C GLN A 50 13.02 -7.56 -30.12
N GLY A 51 12.63 -6.80 -31.15
CA GLY A 51 11.35 -7.00 -31.82
C GLY A 51 11.18 -6.11 -33.05
N SER A 52 10.18 -6.43 -33.86
CA SER A 52 9.80 -5.68 -35.07
C SER A 52 9.15 -4.33 -34.76
N SER A 53 8.81 -4.09 -33.50
CA SER A 53 8.24 -2.83 -33.01
C SER A 53 8.80 -2.45 -31.65
N LYS A 54 8.72 -1.16 -31.29
CA LYS A 54 9.05 -0.67 -29.95
C LYS A 54 8.27 -1.39 -28.84
N ARG A 55 6.99 -1.71 -29.09
CA ARG A 55 6.17 -2.43 -28.10
C ARG A 55 6.63 -3.88 -27.92
N GLU A 56 7.01 -4.54 -29.01
CA GLU A 56 7.46 -5.94 -28.98
C GLU A 56 8.84 -6.07 -28.32
N SER A 57 9.80 -5.21 -28.70
CA SER A 57 11.11 -5.15 -28.05
C SER A 57 11.02 -4.87 -26.55
N GLU A 58 10.21 -3.88 -26.13
CA GLU A 58 9.94 -3.62 -24.71
C GLU A 58 9.31 -4.82 -24.00
N ARG A 59 8.38 -5.52 -24.67
CA ARG A 59 7.72 -6.72 -24.14
C ARG A 59 8.74 -7.83 -23.89
N THR A 60 9.55 -8.15 -24.90
CA THR A 60 10.59 -9.19 -24.83
C THR A 60 11.62 -8.86 -23.77
N ALA A 61 12.10 -7.61 -23.72
CA ALA A 61 13.08 -7.17 -22.73
C ALA A 61 12.54 -7.27 -21.30
N SER A 62 11.27 -6.93 -21.10
CA SER A 62 10.60 -7.02 -19.80
C SER A 62 10.43 -8.46 -19.33
N LEU A 63 10.11 -9.40 -20.23
CA LEU A 63 9.99 -10.82 -19.92
C LEU A 63 11.34 -11.42 -19.50
N LEU A 64 12.40 -11.13 -20.26
CA LEU A 64 13.76 -11.59 -19.95
C LEU A 64 14.27 -11.00 -18.63
N ALA A 65 13.98 -9.72 -18.37
CA ALA A 65 14.33 -9.09 -17.10
C ALA A 65 13.57 -9.73 -15.93
N LEU A 66 12.28 -10.01 -16.08
CA LEU A 66 11.49 -10.70 -15.06
C LEU A 66 12.05 -12.08 -14.76
N GLU A 67 12.38 -12.87 -15.79
CA GLU A 67 12.98 -14.20 -15.64
C GLU A 67 14.34 -14.14 -14.93
N SER A 68 15.20 -13.20 -15.31
CA SER A 68 16.50 -12.98 -14.67
C SER A 68 16.34 -12.59 -13.19
N LEU A 69 15.40 -11.70 -12.89
CA LEU A 69 15.14 -11.25 -11.52
C LEU A 69 14.47 -12.31 -10.66
N THR A 70 13.57 -13.14 -11.20
CA THR A 70 12.96 -14.24 -10.46
C THR A 70 13.96 -15.35 -10.19
N ALA A 71 14.91 -15.59 -11.09
CA ALA A 71 16.01 -16.51 -10.86
C ALA A 71 16.94 -16.01 -9.73
N GLN A 72 17.23 -14.69 -9.67
CA GLN A 72 18.12 -14.11 -8.66
C GLN A 72 17.47 -13.92 -7.29
N PHE A 73 16.24 -13.40 -7.25
CA PHE A 73 15.57 -12.98 -6.00
C PHE A 73 14.40 -13.91 -5.61
N GLY A 74 14.16 -14.97 -6.39
CA GLY A 74 13.03 -15.88 -6.23
C GLY A 74 11.74 -15.34 -6.85
N PRO A 75 10.73 -16.20 -7.08
CA PRO A 75 9.43 -15.74 -7.54
C PRO A 75 8.78 -14.85 -6.48
N ILE A 76 8.21 -13.72 -6.90
CA ILE A 76 7.28 -13.01 -6.03
C ILE A 76 6.13 -13.96 -5.79
N LYS A 77 5.92 -14.33 -4.52
CA LYS A 77 4.65 -14.89 -4.07
C LYS A 77 3.61 -13.81 -4.31
N THR A 78 3.07 -13.77 -5.54
CA THR A 78 1.86 -13.02 -5.83
C THR A 78 0.88 -13.51 -4.79
N LYS A 79 0.42 -12.57 -3.94
CA LYS A 79 -0.73 -12.85 -3.09
C LYS A 79 -1.77 -13.45 -4.01
N ASP A 80 -2.31 -14.60 -3.61
CA ASP A 80 -3.33 -15.37 -4.31
C ASP A 80 -4.14 -14.52 -5.30
N PRO A 81 -4.38 -14.98 -6.54
CA PRO A 81 -5.38 -14.36 -7.41
C PRO A 81 -6.79 -14.35 -6.78
N GLN A 82 -6.96 -15.01 -5.63
CA GLN A 82 -8.09 -14.93 -4.71
C GLN A 82 -7.94 -13.88 -3.60
N ARG A 83 -7.11 -12.83 -3.75
CA ARG A 83 -7.34 -11.63 -2.94
C ARG A 83 -8.50 -10.82 -3.54
N LYS A 84 -9.68 -11.45 -3.55
CA LYS A 84 -10.91 -10.71 -3.30
C LYS A 84 -10.60 -9.79 -2.12
N THR A 85 -11.11 -8.57 -2.18
CA THR A 85 -11.05 -7.57 -1.13
C THR A 85 -11.67 -8.01 0.21
N THR A 86 -11.89 -9.31 0.41
CA THR A 86 -12.62 -9.92 1.53
C THR A 86 -11.78 -10.70 2.54
N ASP A 87 -10.51 -11.04 2.27
CA ASP A 87 -9.73 -11.91 3.20
C ASP A 87 -8.30 -11.40 3.48
N ARG A 88 -8.17 -10.10 3.73
CA ARG A 88 -7.09 -9.64 4.61
C ARG A 88 -7.65 -9.83 6.03
N PRO A 89 -7.14 -10.74 6.88
CA PRO A 89 -7.44 -10.65 8.31
C PRO A 89 -7.04 -9.25 8.69
N LEU A 90 -8.05 -8.48 9.08
CA LEU A 90 -7.92 -7.09 9.46
C LEU A 90 -6.71 -7.01 10.38
N ARG A 91 -5.68 -6.28 9.93
CA ARG A 91 -4.63 -5.85 10.85
C ARG A 91 -5.39 -5.16 11.98
N LEU A 92 -5.38 -5.80 13.14
CA LEU A 92 -5.87 -5.27 14.41
C LEU A 92 -5.30 -3.86 14.52
N GLY A 93 -6.14 -2.86 14.26
CA GLY A 93 -5.62 -1.51 14.07
C GLY A 93 -6.53 -0.52 13.36
N TYR A 94 -7.52 -0.92 12.58
CA TYR A 94 -8.71 -0.12 12.23
C TYR A 94 -9.69 -1.06 11.53
N ALA A 95 -10.52 -1.73 12.32
CA ALA A 95 -11.76 -2.25 11.76
C ALA A 95 -12.56 -1.05 11.31
N GLY A 96 -12.75 -0.92 10.00
CA GLY A 96 -14.06 -0.47 9.54
C GLY A 96 -15.04 -1.41 10.19
N GLY A 97 -15.62 -0.98 11.32
CA GLY A 97 -16.84 -1.59 11.78
C GLY A 97 -17.80 -1.50 10.59
N THR A 98 -18.50 -2.60 10.31
CA THR A 98 -19.92 -2.42 10.05
C THR A 98 -20.38 -1.44 11.12
N MET A 99 -20.94 -0.30 10.72
CA MET A 99 -21.45 0.67 11.67
C MET A 99 -22.73 0.07 12.28
N GLU A 100 -22.59 -1.06 12.97
CA GLU A 100 -23.59 -1.69 13.80
C GLU A 100 -23.51 -0.99 15.14
N GLY A 101 -24.23 0.10 15.22
CA GLY A 101 -24.52 0.82 16.44
C GLY A 101 -25.67 1.77 16.18
N PRO A 102 -26.44 2.15 17.20
CA PRO A 102 -27.55 3.10 17.09
C PRO A 102 -27.03 4.54 16.90
N TYR A 103 -25.87 4.72 16.25
CA TYR A 103 -25.22 6.00 16.09
C TYR A 103 -25.67 6.62 14.76
N PRO A 104 -26.51 7.66 14.79
CA PRO A 104 -26.83 8.39 13.57
C PRO A 104 -25.56 9.00 12.97
N ILE A 105 -25.31 8.70 11.69
CA ILE A 105 -24.29 9.41 10.92
C ILE A 105 -24.88 10.77 10.56
N TYR A 106 -24.60 11.78 11.38
CA TYR A 106 -24.84 13.17 10.98
C TYR A 106 -23.72 13.60 10.03
N ALA A 107 -23.98 13.49 8.72
CA ALA A 107 -23.00 13.78 7.68
C ALA A 107 -22.35 15.17 7.86
N ASP A 108 -23.15 16.18 8.21
CA ASP A 108 -22.66 17.55 8.43
C ASP A 108 -21.75 17.66 9.65
N VAL A 109 -22.10 17.01 10.76
CA VAL A 109 -21.30 17.01 11.99
C VAL A 109 -19.98 16.28 11.76
N LEU A 110 -20.02 15.13 11.08
CA LEU A 110 -18.81 14.38 10.72
C LEU A 110 -17.90 15.19 9.79
N SER A 111 -18.48 15.84 8.78
CA SER A 111 -17.76 16.72 7.87
C SER A 111 -17.06 17.85 8.61
N GLN A 112 -17.77 18.55 9.49
CA GLN A 112 -17.20 19.63 10.29
C GLN A 112 -16.12 19.12 11.25
N ALA A 113 -16.34 17.99 11.91
CA ALA A 113 -15.36 17.39 12.81
C ALA A 113 -14.06 17.01 12.06
N LEU A 114 -14.16 16.45 10.86
CA LEU A 114 -13.00 16.12 10.03
C LEU A 114 -12.25 17.37 9.55
N VAL A 115 -12.96 18.44 9.18
CA VAL A 115 -12.35 19.72 8.81
C VAL A 115 -11.57 20.32 9.98
N VAL A 116 -12.16 20.33 11.18
CA VAL A 116 -11.51 20.83 12.40
C VAL A 116 -10.33 19.95 12.82
N ALA A 117 -10.46 18.63 12.72
CA ALA A 117 -9.37 17.72 13.02
C ALA A 117 -8.20 17.93 12.06
N ASN A 118 -8.46 17.98 10.75
CA ASN A 118 -7.42 18.17 9.74
C ASN A 118 -6.72 19.54 9.84
N SER A 119 -7.41 20.59 10.31
CA SER A 119 -6.78 21.90 10.52
C SER A 119 -5.91 21.97 11.76
N ARG A 120 -6.15 21.09 12.75
CA ARG A 120 -5.39 21.05 14.02
C ARG A 120 -4.28 20.02 14.04
N VAL A 121 -4.33 19.01 13.17
CA VAL A 121 -3.30 17.97 13.08
C VAL A 121 -2.20 18.43 12.12
N ASP A 122 -0.95 18.37 12.59
CA ASP A 122 0.24 18.66 11.79
C ASP A 122 0.33 17.73 10.57
N SER A 123 0.32 18.33 9.37
CA SER A 123 0.33 17.64 8.09
C SER A 123 1.59 16.78 7.82
N SER A 124 2.64 16.97 8.61
CA SER A 124 3.88 16.18 8.56
C SER A 124 3.74 14.80 9.23
N ARG A 125 2.71 14.58 10.05
CA ARG A 125 2.55 13.36 10.84
C ARG A 125 1.79 12.29 10.07
N ARG A 126 2.47 11.21 9.71
CA ARG A 126 1.86 10.06 9.00
C ARG A 126 2.23 8.75 9.67
N GLY A 127 1.37 7.75 9.48
CA GLY A 127 1.65 6.36 9.86
C GLY A 127 0.95 5.90 11.14
N PRO A 128 1.29 4.69 11.62
CA PRO A 128 0.60 4.02 12.72
C PRO A 128 0.75 4.75 14.06
N GLU A 129 1.86 5.42 14.29
CA GLU A 129 2.12 6.17 15.54
C GLU A 129 1.15 7.35 15.71
N SER A 130 0.80 8.04 14.61
CA SER A 130 -0.21 9.11 14.64
C SER A 130 -1.58 8.58 15.05
N ILE A 131 -1.93 7.37 14.63
CA ILE A 131 -3.23 6.76 14.92
C ILE A 131 -3.34 6.41 16.40
N ASP A 132 -2.31 5.81 16.98
CA ASP A 132 -2.31 5.42 18.39
C ASP A 132 -2.32 6.64 19.31
N MET A 133 -1.67 7.73 18.91
CA MET A 133 -1.71 8.99 19.66
C MET A 133 -3.10 9.63 19.62
N VAL A 134 -3.75 9.68 18.45
CA VAL A 134 -5.13 10.19 18.33
C VAL A 134 -6.07 9.38 19.20
N ARG A 135 -5.95 8.05 19.21
CA ARG A 135 -6.78 7.18 20.07
C ARG A 135 -6.61 7.47 21.55
N ARG A 136 -5.37 7.61 22.02
CA ARG A 136 -5.09 7.94 23.42
C ARG A 136 -5.72 9.28 23.79
N LEU A 137 -5.48 10.31 22.97
CA LEU A 137 -6.06 11.63 23.19
C LEU A 137 -7.59 11.61 23.22
N THR A 138 -8.22 10.91 22.27
CA THR A 138 -9.70 10.79 22.25
C THR A 138 -10.22 10.09 23.50
N LEU A 139 -9.53 9.04 23.98
CA LEU A 139 -9.91 8.32 25.19
C LEU A 139 -9.78 9.21 26.43
N ASP A 140 -8.71 10.00 26.54
CA ASP A 140 -8.51 10.92 27.65
C ASP A 140 -9.57 12.03 27.68
N LEU A 141 -9.88 12.62 26.52
CA LEU A 141 -10.95 13.62 26.39
C LEU A 141 -12.32 13.02 26.75
N TYR A 142 -12.59 11.79 26.31
CA TYR A 142 -13.85 11.11 26.62
C TYR A 142 -14.00 10.82 28.12
N LYS A 143 -12.92 10.37 28.78
CA LYS A 143 -12.91 10.18 30.23
C LYS A 143 -13.18 11.49 30.97
N GLY A 144 -12.49 12.57 30.61
CA GLY A 144 -12.74 13.88 31.22
C GLY A 144 -14.18 14.34 31.05
N LEU A 145 -14.77 14.13 29.87
CA LEU A 145 -16.17 14.45 29.63
C LEU A 145 -17.14 13.59 30.47
N LEU A 146 -16.85 12.30 30.69
CA LEU A 146 -17.64 11.45 31.58
C LEU A 146 -17.52 11.88 33.05
N GLU A 147 -16.33 12.31 33.48
CA GLU A 147 -16.10 12.87 34.81
C GLU A 147 -16.90 14.17 35.00
N GLU A 148 -16.86 15.09 34.03
CA GLU A 148 -17.63 16.34 34.04
C GLU A 148 -19.15 16.10 34.07
N LEU A 149 -19.63 15.07 33.37
CA LEU A 149 -21.04 14.67 33.38
C LEU A 149 -21.46 13.87 34.62
N GLY A 150 -20.53 13.56 35.53
CA GLY A 150 -20.80 12.75 36.72
C GLY A 150 -21.13 11.29 36.43
N ALA A 151 -20.78 10.79 35.24
CA ALA A 151 -21.12 9.46 34.73
C ALA A 151 -20.01 8.42 34.98
N VAL A 152 -19.36 8.47 36.15
CA VAL A 152 -18.34 7.50 36.54
C VAL A 152 -18.99 6.49 37.47
N ALA A 153 -19.24 5.27 36.98
CA ALA A 153 -19.65 4.16 37.84
C ALA A 153 -18.48 3.76 38.76
N GLU A 154 -18.73 3.63 40.06
CA GLU A 154 -17.76 3.08 41.00
C GLU A 154 -17.38 1.66 40.55
N VAL A 155 -16.09 1.43 40.30
CA VAL A 155 -15.59 0.09 40.01
C VAL A 155 -15.69 -0.73 41.30
N PRO A 156 -16.46 -1.84 41.35
CA PRO A 156 -16.50 -2.67 42.54
C PRO A 156 -15.09 -3.20 42.80
N GLN A 157 -14.56 -2.95 44.01
CA GLN A 157 -13.25 -3.43 44.40
C GLN A 157 -13.26 -4.96 44.37
N VAL A 158 -12.46 -5.54 43.48
CA VAL A 158 -12.25 -6.99 43.46
C VAL A 158 -11.31 -7.30 44.62
N GLU A 159 -11.89 -7.81 45.71
CA GLU A 159 -11.16 -8.33 46.86
C GLU A 159 -10.34 -9.54 46.39
N VAL A 160 -9.05 -9.33 46.16
CA VAL A 160 -8.11 -10.41 45.86
C VAL A 160 -7.87 -11.17 47.15
N LYS A 161 -8.59 -12.27 47.36
CA LYS A 161 -8.23 -13.26 48.38
C LYS A 161 -6.98 -13.99 47.91
N GLU A 162 -5.84 -13.62 48.48
CA GLU A 162 -4.61 -14.43 48.41
C GLU A 162 -4.87 -15.79 49.05
N ALA A 163 -4.44 -16.85 48.37
CA ALA A 163 -4.53 -18.24 48.78
C ALA A 163 -3.16 -18.76 49.21
#